data_AF-A0A0S2LIW7-F1
#
_entry.id   AF-A0A0S2LIW7-F1
#
_cell.length_a   1.000
_cell.length_b   1.000
_cell.length_c   1.000
_cell.angle_alpha   90.00
_cell.angle_beta   90.00
_cell.angle_gamma   90.00
#
_symmetry.space_group_name_H-M   'P 1'
#
loop_
_entity.id
_entity.type
_entity.pdbx_description
1 polymer ?
#
loop_
_entity_poly.entity_id
_entity_poly.type
_entity_poly.pdbx_seq_one_letter_code
_entity_poly.pdbx_strand_id
1 'polypeptide(L)'
;MLVLRPPMTLRAISHARLIPIPIPPILSRPASSGPPRPRQTQPAAHPLSYRDSSIPHSVVRLIGPEGLLPPQRLSSILSTYSTSTHTLTLVSVDGEYPVVKLVSKAEERDREKEKEEKSKVKRKISMEEKEVQVSWQSAKGDLGHKLEMAKGILEKGDRVQVVFANRRRAEPVSERQKDEIVAMFQGILEEVGKKWKEDDKNRGLWVLYYNPLDSVRQEVEKKVLEAEQAKKEEKEKAKQEKLEARRKKEERRRQRAEEMEKEKAEEAARRDEEYQRRIANSRKSGFGGWR
;
A
#
# COMPACT_ATOMS: atom_id res chain seq x y z
N MET A 1 28.95 -46.55 26.39
CA MET A 1 28.42 -47.08 25.11
C MET A 1 28.03 -45.90 24.23
N LEU A 2 28.88 -45.56 23.26
CA LEU A 2 28.73 -44.44 22.33
C LEU A 2 27.97 -44.94 21.09
N VAL A 3 26.77 -44.43 20.85
CA VAL A 3 25.95 -44.79 19.69
C VAL A 3 26.26 -43.83 18.55
N LEU A 4 27.02 -44.32 17.58
CA LEU A 4 27.45 -43.61 16.38
C LEU A 4 26.28 -43.52 15.39
N ARG A 5 25.83 -42.31 15.05
CA ARG A 5 24.82 -42.08 13.99
C ARG A 5 25.50 -42.10 12.61
N PRO A 6 24.97 -42.82 11.61
CA PRO A 6 25.54 -42.83 10.26
C PRO A 6 25.12 -41.59 9.44
N PRO A 7 25.92 -41.19 8.42
CA PRO A 7 25.65 -40.04 7.57
C PRO A 7 24.60 -40.35 6.50
N MET A 8 23.67 -39.41 6.30
CA MET A 8 22.68 -39.47 5.22
C MET A 8 23.34 -39.18 3.87
N THR A 9 23.28 -40.14 2.95
CA THR A 9 23.65 -39.98 1.55
C THR A 9 22.61 -39.17 0.79
N LEU A 10 23.06 -38.12 0.10
CA LEU A 10 22.26 -37.34 -0.85
C LEU A 10 21.87 -38.21 -2.05
N ARG A 11 20.56 -38.44 -2.23
CA ARG A 11 20.01 -39.07 -3.44
C ARG A 11 20.12 -38.11 -4.62
N ALA A 12 20.80 -38.55 -5.68
CA ALA A 12 20.86 -37.88 -6.96
C ALA A 12 19.46 -37.78 -7.58
N ILE A 13 19.08 -36.56 -7.98
CA ILE A 13 17.82 -36.26 -8.66
C ILE A 13 17.98 -36.67 -10.13
N SER A 14 17.30 -37.74 -10.50
CA SER A 14 17.17 -38.21 -11.89
C SER A 14 16.60 -37.11 -12.78
N HIS A 15 17.34 -36.79 -13.84
CA HIS A 15 16.90 -35.84 -14.86
C HIS A 15 15.73 -36.45 -15.63
N ALA A 16 14.52 -35.92 -15.39
CA ALA A 16 13.34 -36.25 -16.16
C ALA A 16 13.53 -35.75 -17.61
N ARG A 17 13.55 -36.68 -18.56
CA ARG A 17 13.49 -36.36 -20.00
C ARG A 17 12.11 -35.77 -20.29
N LEU A 18 12.09 -34.51 -20.69
CA LEU A 18 10.89 -33.82 -21.18
C LEU A 18 10.49 -34.43 -22.53
N ILE A 19 9.33 -35.06 -22.56
CA ILE A 19 8.67 -35.51 -23.79
C ILE A 19 8.03 -34.28 -24.44
N PRO A 20 8.35 -33.93 -25.70
CA PRO A 20 7.69 -32.82 -26.38
C PRO A 20 6.24 -33.20 -26.71
N ILE A 21 5.28 -32.45 -26.16
CA ILE A 21 3.85 -32.57 -26.47
C ILE A 21 3.62 -31.93 -27.85
N PRO A 22 2.97 -32.60 -28.82
CA PRO A 22 2.61 -32.00 -30.10
C PRO A 22 1.50 -30.96 -29.90
N ILE A 23 1.80 -29.71 -30.28
CA ILE A 23 0.84 -28.60 -30.27
C ILE A 23 -0.10 -28.76 -31.47
N PRO A 24 -1.43 -28.81 -31.29
CA PRO A 24 -2.36 -28.88 -32.42
C PRO A 24 -2.33 -27.58 -33.24
N PRO A 25 -2.53 -27.64 -34.57
CA PRO A 25 -2.58 -26.45 -35.40
C PRO A 25 -3.75 -25.56 -34.98
N ILE A 26 -3.44 -24.32 -34.64
CA ILE A 26 -4.41 -23.26 -34.36
C ILE A 26 -5.19 -23.01 -35.65
N LEU A 27 -6.47 -23.36 -35.66
CA LEU A 27 -7.40 -22.98 -36.71
C LEU A 27 -7.40 -21.45 -36.80
N SER A 28 -6.89 -20.93 -37.92
CA SER A 28 -6.95 -19.52 -38.29
C SER A 28 -8.41 -19.06 -38.28
N ARG A 29 -8.76 -18.32 -37.23
CA ARG A 29 -10.06 -17.68 -37.07
C ARG A 29 -10.27 -16.73 -38.27
N PRO A 30 -11.37 -16.84 -39.04
CA PRO A 30 -11.59 -15.95 -40.16
C PRO A 30 -11.67 -14.51 -39.66
N ALA A 31 -10.95 -13.61 -40.36
CA ALA A 31 -11.00 -12.18 -40.10
C ALA A 31 -12.43 -11.69 -40.34
N SER A 32 -13.18 -11.54 -39.26
CA SER A 32 -14.46 -10.84 -39.26
C SER A 32 -14.20 -9.40 -39.70
N SER A 33 -14.54 -9.09 -40.95
CA SER A 33 -14.65 -7.74 -41.51
C SER A 33 -15.83 -7.01 -40.88
N GLY A 34 -15.76 -6.82 -39.55
CA GLY A 34 -16.67 -5.93 -38.85
C GLY A 34 -16.33 -4.49 -39.20
N PRO A 35 -17.33 -3.58 -39.26
CA PRO A 35 -17.06 -2.16 -39.45
C PRO A 35 -16.09 -1.67 -38.38
N PRO A 36 -15.19 -0.70 -38.71
CA PRO A 36 -14.23 -0.18 -37.75
C PRO A 36 -14.98 0.30 -36.51
N ARG A 37 -14.70 -0.35 -35.38
CA ARG A 37 -15.25 0.03 -34.08
C ARG A 37 -14.96 1.53 -33.90
N PRO A 38 -15.97 2.40 -33.69
CA PRO A 38 -15.74 3.81 -33.50
C PRO A 38 -14.72 3.95 -32.38
N ARG A 39 -13.57 4.55 -32.69
CA ARG A 39 -12.51 4.82 -31.74
C ARG A 39 -13.16 5.67 -30.66
N GLN A 40 -13.39 5.08 -29.47
CA GLN A 40 -13.84 5.82 -28.31
C GLN A 40 -12.84 6.96 -28.12
N THR A 41 -13.26 8.18 -28.46
CA THR A 41 -12.53 9.40 -28.17
C THR A 41 -12.37 9.40 -26.66
N GLN A 42 -11.12 9.31 -26.19
CA GLN A 42 -10.87 9.40 -24.75
C GLN A 42 -11.51 10.69 -24.23
N PRO A 43 -12.19 10.65 -23.07
CA PRO A 43 -12.75 11.86 -22.49
C PRO A 43 -11.63 12.90 -22.36
N ALA A 44 -11.88 14.11 -22.85
CA ALA A 44 -10.91 15.20 -22.80
C ALA A 44 -10.40 15.35 -21.36
N ALA A 45 -9.08 15.36 -21.17
CA ALA A 45 -8.47 15.51 -19.86
C ALA A 45 -8.99 16.80 -19.20
N HIS A 46 -9.25 16.76 -17.90
CA HIS A 46 -9.74 17.92 -17.16
C HIS A 46 -8.77 19.10 -17.37
N PRO A 47 -9.24 20.33 -17.66
CA PRO A 47 -8.35 21.45 -18.01
C PRO A 47 -7.32 21.76 -16.91
N LEU A 48 -7.61 21.47 -15.64
CA LEU A 48 -6.67 21.63 -14.52
C LEU A 48 -5.60 20.53 -14.39
N SER A 49 -5.62 19.52 -15.28
CA SER A 49 -4.63 18.42 -15.25
C SER A 49 -3.33 18.76 -15.98
N TYR A 50 -3.32 19.83 -16.80
CA TYR A 50 -2.13 20.27 -17.53
C TYR A 50 -1.05 20.79 -16.57
N ARG A 51 0.20 20.38 -16.83
CA ARG A 51 1.37 20.71 -16.01
C ARG A 51 2.51 21.26 -16.88
N ASP A 52 3.31 22.16 -16.29
CA ASP A 52 4.52 22.72 -16.88
C ASP A 52 4.32 23.19 -18.35
N SER A 53 5.05 22.60 -19.31
CA SER A 53 5.00 22.93 -20.74
C SER A 53 3.73 22.44 -21.44
N SER A 54 2.90 21.62 -20.79
CA SER A 54 1.64 21.12 -21.35
C SER A 54 0.48 22.11 -21.16
N ILE A 55 0.71 23.23 -20.48
CA ILE A 55 -0.29 24.26 -20.26
C ILE A 55 -0.53 25.01 -21.59
N PRO A 56 -1.76 25.05 -22.12
CA PRO A 56 -2.04 25.59 -23.45
C PRO A 56 -1.98 27.13 -23.53
N HIS A 57 -1.75 27.82 -22.41
CA HIS A 57 -1.78 29.29 -22.32
C HIS A 57 -0.38 29.89 -22.30
N SER A 58 -0.17 30.92 -23.11
CA SER A 58 1.13 31.61 -23.25
C SER A 58 1.41 32.63 -22.15
N VAL A 59 0.37 33.28 -21.62
CA VAL A 59 0.44 34.26 -20.53
C VAL A 59 -0.35 33.73 -19.34
N VAL A 60 0.29 33.68 -18.17
CA VAL A 60 -0.26 33.10 -16.94
C VAL A 60 0.06 33.99 -15.73
N ARG A 61 -0.73 33.89 -14.67
CA ARG A 61 -0.47 34.57 -13.38
C ARG A 61 0.02 33.55 -12.36
N LEU A 62 1.20 33.80 -11.79
CA LEU A 62 1.80 32.92 -10.78
C LEU A 62 1.31 33.30 -9.37
N ILE A 63 0.90 32.30 -8.59
CA ILE A 63 0.66 32.46 -7.16
C ILE A 63 2.01 32.46 -6.42
N GLY A 64 2.38 33.60 -5.86
CA GLY A 64 3.53 33.77 -4.96
C GLY A 64 3.13 33.66 -3.47
N PRO A 65 4.10 33.81 -2.55
CA PRO A 65 3.85 33.78 -1.11
C PRO A 65 3.02 34.98 -0.61
N GLU A 66 3.22 36.15 -1.21
CA GLU A 66 2.53 37.42 -0.89
C GLU A 66 1.23 37.62 -1.70
N GLY A 67 0.84 36.66 -2.53
CA GLY A 67 -0.37 36.72 -3.35
C GLY A 67 -0.13 36.54 -4.85
N LEU A 68 -1.02 37.10 -5.67
CA LEU A 68 -0.99 36.95 -7.13
C LEU A 68 0.04 37.89 -7.75
N LEU A 69 1.02 37.32 -8.45
CA LEU A 69 1.99 38.10 -9.23
C LEU A 69 1.37 38.63 -10.52
N PRO A 70 1.95 39.70 -11.10
CA PRO A 70 1.51 40.23 -12.39
C PRO A 70 1.58 39.14 -13.49
N PRO A 71 0.76 39.25 -14.56
CA PRO A 71 0.76 38.30 -15.65
C PRO A 71 2.14 38.23 -16.32
N GLN A 72 2.67 37.02 -16.47
CA GLN A 72 3.99 36.75 -17.05
C GLN A 72 3.88 35.68 -18.14
N ARG A 73 4.85 35.67 -19.07
CA ARG A 73 4.94 34.63 -20.10
C ARG A 73 5.32 33.29 -19.48
N LEU A 74 4.63 32.23 -19.85
CA LEU A 74 4.87 30.88 -19.34
C LEU A 74 6.35 30.46 -19.52
N SER A 75 6.94 30.76 -20.68
CA SER A 75 8.35 30.45 -20.97
C SER A 75 9.33 31.08 -19.97
N SER A 76 9.06 32.30 -19.50
CA SER A 76 9.90 33.01 -18.52
C SER A 76 9.82 32.38 -17.14
N ILE A 77 8.66 31.84 -16.79
CA ILE A 77 8.45 31.16 -15.51
C ILE A 77 9.13 29.79 -15.55
N LEU A 78 8.98 29.04 -16.65
CA LEU A 78 9.60 27.72 -16.85
C LEU A 78 11.13 27.77 -16.76
N SER A 79 11.78 28.87 -17.16
CA SER A 79 13.24 29.03 -17.02
C SER A 79 13.70 29.35 -15.61
N THR A 80 12.80 29.75 -14.71
CA THR A 80 13.15 30.21 -13.37
C THR A 80 13.32 29.06 -12.37
N TYR A 81 12.70 27.91 -12.61
CA TYR A 81 12.76 26.76 -11.70
C TYR A 81 13.21 25.48 -12.41
N SER A 82 13.70 24.52 -11.63
CA SER A 82 14.03 23.20 -12.15
C SER A 82 12.80 22.29 -12.17
N THR A 83 12.50 21.72 -13.33
CA THR A 83 11.46 20.69 -13.51
C THR A 83 11.74 19.42 -12.70
N SER A 84 12.96 19.23 -12.17
CA SER A 84 13.27 18.09 -11.29
C SER A 84 12.76 18.26 -9.86
N THR A 85 12.64 19.50 -9.37
CA THR A 85 12.28 19.80 -7.98
C THR A 85 10.88 20.36 -7.84
N HIS A 86 10.43 21.17 -8.80
CA HIS A 86 9.13 21.82 -8.78
C HIS A 86 8.32 21.50 -10.05
N THR A 87 7.00 21.68 -9.93
CA THR A 87 6.04 21.49 -11.02
C THR A 87 5.03 22.63 -10.96
N LEU A 88 4.76 23.23 -12.12
CA LEU A 88 3.68 24.19 -12.28
C LEU A 88 2.38 23.45 -12.54
N THR A 89 1.40 23.71 -11.69
CA THR A 89 0.04 23.17 -11.81
C THR A 89 -0.94 24.30 -12.03
N LEU A 90 -1.86 24.10 -12.97
CA LEU A 90 -2.96 25.01 -13.24
C LEU A 90 -4.02 24.88 -12.13
N VAL A 91 -4.38 25.99 -11.48
CA VAL A 91 -5.33 25.99 -10.35
C VAL A 91 -6.71 26.48 -10.78
N SER A 92 -6.77 27.55 -11.57
CA SER A 92 -8.01 28.07 -12.14
C SER A 92 -7.76 28.62 -13.53
N VAL A 93 -8.76 28.43 -14.39
CA VAL A 93 -8.83 28.98 -15.75
C VAL A 93 -9.81 30.16 -15.80
N ASP A 94 -10.46 30.46 -14.67
CA ASP A 94 -11.55 31.42 -14.58
C ASP A 94 -10.96 32.83 -14.41
N GLY A 95 -10.89 33.57 -15.52
CA GLY A 95 -10.41 34.95 -15.53
C GLY A 95 -9.76 35.35 -16.86
N GLU A 96 -9.29 36.60 -16.92
CA GLU A 96 -8.57 37.14 -18.08
C GLU A 96 -7.22 36.44 -18.31
N TYR A 97 -6.59 35.97 -17.23
CA TYR A 97 -5.35 35.19 -17.28
C TYR A 97 -5.46 33.97 -16.36
N PRO A 98 -5.10 32.77 -16.83
CA PRO A 98 -5.10 31.56 -16.02
C PRO A 98 -4.12 31.66 -14.85
N VAL A 99 -4.50 31.05 -13.73
CA VAL A 99 -3.74 31.10 -12.48
C VAL A 99 -2.98 29.79 -12.28
N VAL A 100 -1.65 29.89 -12.19
CA VAL A 100 -0.73 28.77 -11.98
C VAL A 100 -0.10 28.83 -10.60
N LYS A 101 0.14 27.65 -10.00
CA LYS A 101 0.82 27.50 -8.71
C LYS A 101 2.07 26.65 -8.88
N LEU A 102 3.17 27.13 -8.33
CA LEU A 102 4.38 26.34 -8.21
C LEU A 102 4.26 25.40 -7.01
N VAL A 103 4.38 24.09 -7.25
CA VAL A 103 4.30 23.06 -6.23
C VAL A 103 5.62 22.28 -6.21
N SER A 104 6.20 22.10 -5.03
CA SER A 104 7.36 21.23 -4.85
C SER A 104 6.95 19.77 -5.00
N LYS A 105 7.71 18.99 -5.78
CA LYS A 105 7.46 17.54 -5.97
C LYS A 105 7.62 16.75 -4.67
N ALA A 106 8.45 17.23 -3.73
CA ALA A 106 8.57 16.60 -2.42
C ALA A 106 7.26 16.76 -1.64
N GLU A 107 6.75 17.99 -1.56
CA GLU A 107 5.48 18.28 -0.88
C GLU A 107 4.28 17.59 -1.54
N GLU A 108 4.23 17.51 -2.87
CA GLU A 108 3.15 16.83 -3.57
C GLU A 108 3.12 15.34 -3.19
N ARG A 109 4.29 14.67 -3.19
CA ARG A 109 4.39 13.27 -2.78
C ARG A 109 3.99 13.07 -1.32
N ASP A 110 4.40 13.97 -0.43
CA ASP A 110 4.07 13.81 0.99
C ASP A 110 2.59 14.08 1.26
N ARG A 111 1.99 15.09 0.60
CA ARG A 111 0.54 15.30 0.61
C ARG A 111 -0.22 14.13 0.02
N GLU A 112 0.28 13.51 -1.05
CA GLU A 112 -0.33 12.35 -1.66
C GLU A 112 -0.28 11.13 -0.73
N LYS A 113 0.87 10.86 -0.10
CA LYS A 113 1.00 9.81 0.92
C LYS A 113 0.04 10.06 2.09
N GLU A 114 -0.02 11.28 2.60
CA GLU A 114 -0.96 11.62 3.67
C GLU A 114 -2.42 11.42 3.25
N LYS A 115 -2.79 11.85 2.05
CA LYS A 115 -4.14 11.64 1.51
C LYS A 115 -4.43 10.15 1.36
N GLU A 116 -3.48 9.38 0.86
CA GLU A 116 -3.62 7.94 0.70
C GLU A 116 -3.79 7.26 2.07
N GLU A 117 -2.97 7.60 3.07
CA GLU A 117 -3.09 7.10 4.44
C GLU A 117 -4.42 7.50 5.08
N LYS A 118 -4.81 8.77 5.00
CA LYS A 118 -6.11 9.26 5.49
C LYS A 118 -7.27 8.54 4.78
N SER A 119 -7.16 8.30 3.48
CA SER A 119 -8.17 7.54 2.72
C SER A 119 -8.22 6.07 3.10
N LYS A 120 -7.09 5.45 3.44
CA LYS A 120 -7.02 4.05 3.91
C LYS A 120 -7.69 3.92 5.26
N VAL A 121 -7.38 4.82 6.20
CA VAL A 121 -8.02 4.88 7.52
C VAL A 121 -9.51 5.14 7.37
N LYS A 122 -9.90 6.15 6.58
CA LYS A 122 -11.32 6.47 6.33
C LYS A 122 -12.07 5.30 5.70
N ARG A 123 -11.46 4.56 4.77
CA ARG A 123 -12.09 3.35 4.19
C ARG A 123 -12.29 2.25 5.23
N LYS A 124 -11.34 2.05 6.15
CA LYS A 124 -11.46 1.05 7.23
C LYS A 124 -12.51 1.40 8.28
N ILE A 125 -12.76 2.70 8.48
CA ILE A 125 -13.77 3.24 9.39
C ILE A 125 -15.13 3.42 8.68
N SER A 126 -15.12 3.40 7.34
CA SER A 126 -16.34 3.62 6.56
C SER A 126 -17.31 2.49 6.83
N MET A 127 -18.53 2.88 7.17
CA MET A 127 -19.63 1.96 7.40
C MET A 127 -20.11 1.39 6.06
N GLU A 128 -20.05 0.07 5.92
CA GLU A 128 -20.60 -0.65 4.78
C GLU A 128 -21.99 -1.20 5.11
N GLU A 129 -22.86 -1.28 4.09
CA GLU A 129 -24.17 -1.91 4.21
C GLU A 129 -24.05 -3.38 3.81
N LYS A 130 -24.43 -4.28 4.73
CA LYS A 130 -24.36 -5.72 4.53
C LYS A 130 -25.73 -6.35 4.71
N GLU A 131 -26.01 -7.34 3.88
CA GLU A 131 -27.27 -8.08 3.90
C GLU A 131 -27.05 -9.49 4.48
N VAL A 132 -27.90 -9.90 5.41
CA VAL A 132 -27.93 -11.25 5.98
C VAL A 132 -29.25 -11.90 5.59
N GLN A 133 -29.19 -12.85 4.66
CA GLN A 133 -30.38 -13.54 4.19
C GLN A 133 -30.72 -14.76 5.07
N VAL A 134 -31.89 -14.74 5.69
CA VAL A 134 -32.44 -15.79 6.54
C VAL A 134 -33.60 -16.48 5.82
N SER A 135 -33.66 -17.81 5.87
CA SER A 135 -34.81 -18.54 5.33
C SER A 135 -35.82 -18.82 6.44
N TRP A 136 -37.12 -18.69 6.17
CA TRP A 136 -38.15 -19.01 7.18
C TRP A 136 -38.08 -20.47 7.68
N GLN A 137 -37.66 -21.40 6.81
CA GLN A 137 -37.52 -22.83 7.13
C GLN A 137 -36.16 -23.20 7.73
N SER A 138 -35.33 -22.22 8.07
CA SER A 138 -34.04 -22.49 8.69
C SER A 138 -34.23 -23.17 10.06
N ALA A 139 -33.41 -24.19 10.34
CA ALA A 139 -33.39 -24.86 11.63
C ALA A 139 -32.90 -23.89 12.72
N LYS A 140 -33.24 -24.16 14.00
CA LYS A 140 -32.85 -23.31 15.14
C LYS A 140 -31.35 -23.01 15.20
N GLY A 141 -30.49 -23.99 14.87
CA GLY A 141 -29.04 -23.78 14.81
C GLY A 141 -28.59 -22.82 13.70
N ASP A 142 -29.19 -22.90 12.51
CA ASP A 142 -28.89 -21.99 11.39
C ASP A 142 -29.38 -20.56 11.69
N LEU A 143 -30.54 -20.43 12.34
CA LEU A 143 -31.04 -19.14 12.82
C LEU A 143 -30.06 -18.51 13.81
N GLY A 144 -29.55 -19.28 14.77
CA GLY A 144 -28.53 -18.83 15.72
C GLY A 144 -27.25 -18.35 15.04
N HIS A 145 -26.72 -19.12 14.09
CA HIS A 145 -25.51 -18.71 13.37
C HIS A 145 -25.71 -17.46 12.51
N LYS A 146 -26.88 -17.30 11.86
CA LYS A 146 -27.18 -16.08 11.11
C LYS A 146 -27.38 -14.87 12.02
N LEU A 147 -27.93 -15.09 13.21
CA LEU A 147 -28.06 -14.06 14.23
C LEU A 147 -26.70 -13.62 14.78
N GLU A 148 -25.82 -14.55 15.11
CA GLU A 148 -24.43 -14.26 15.50
C GLU A 148 -23.67 -13.54 14.38
N MET A 149 -23.91 -13.92 13.13
CA MET A 149 -23.34 -13.22 11.97
C MET A 149 -23.84 -11.77 11.89
N ALA A 150 -25.16 -11.53 12.03
CA ALA A 150 -25.73 -10.19 12.04
C ALA A 150 -25.20 -9.35 13.21
N LYS A 151 -25.15 -9.92 14.42
CA LYS A 151 -24.53 -9.31 15.60
C LYS A 151 -23.07 -8.95 15.36
N GLY A 152 -22.27 -9.89 14.85
CA GLY A 152 -20.85 -9.67 14.57
C GLY A 152 -20.58 -8.66 13.46
N ILE A 153 -21.55 -8.39 12.57
CA ILE A 153 -21.45 -7.30 11.59
C ILE A 153 -21.71 -5.95 12.28
N LEU A 154 -22.72 -5.85 13.14
CA LEU A 154 -22.97 -4.63 13.93
C LEU A 154 -21.81 -4.31 14.88
N GLU A 155 -21.22 -5.32 15.53
CA GLU A 155 -20.03 -5.17 16.40
C GLU A 155 -18.80 -4.66 15.64
N LYS A 156 -18.72 -4.89 14.33
CA LYS A 156 -17.66 -4.35 13.47
C LYS A 156 -17.91 -2.91 13.03
N GLY A 157 -19.07 -2.33 13.37
CA GLY A 157 -19.45 -0.98 12.98
C GLY A 157 -20.09 -0.88 11.58
N ASP A 158 -20.53 -2.00 11.01
CA ASP A 158 -21.22 -2.04 9.71
C ASP A 158 -22.74 -2.02 9.90
N ARG A 159 -23.47 -1.54 8.89
CA ARG A 159 -24.94 -1.60 8.84
C ARG A 159 -25.40 -2.98 8.42
N VAL A 160 -26.49 -3.44 9.01
CA VAL A 160 -27.06 -4.75 8.71
C VAL A 160 -28.50 -4.61 8.21
N GLN A 161 -28.78 -5.28 7.11
CA GLN A 161 -30.11 -5.56 6.61
C GLN A 161 -30.37 -7.06 6.76
N VAL A 162 -31.30 -7.45 7.64
CA VAL A 162 -31.66 -8.86 7.80
C VAL A 162 -32.88 -9.15 6.94
N VAL A 163 -32.71 -10.00 5.93
CA VAL A 163 -33.75 -10.30 4.94
C VAL A 163 -34.27 -11.70 5.18
N PHE A 164 -35.52 -11.81 5.64
CA PHE A 164 -36.21 -13.08 5.79
C PHE A 164 -37.00 -13.41 4.52
N ALA A 165 -36.65 -14.52 3.87
CA ALA A 165 -37.24 -14.95 2.61
C ALA A 165 -37.66 -16.43 2.66
N ASN A 166 -38.63 -16.78 1.83
CA ASN A 166 -39.03 -18.18 1.65
C ASN A 166 -38.08 -18.91 0.67
N ARG A 167 -37.73 -20.17 0.95
CA ARG A 167 -37.01 -21.01 -0.01
C ARG A 167 -37.91 -21.37 -1.19
N ARG A 168 -37.32 -21.51 -2.38
CA ARG A 168 -38.05 -21.91 -3.58
C ARG A 168 -38.65 -23.32 -3.38
N ARG A 169 -39.98 -23.45 -3.47
CA ARG A 169 -40.75 -24.70 -3.29
C ARG A 169 -40.86 -25.22 -1.84
N ALA A 170 -40.60 -24.38 -0.84
CA ALA A 170 -40.84 -24.75 0.55
C ALA A 170 -42.23 -24.32 1.02
N GLU A 171 -42.87 -25.16 1.84
CA GLU A 171 -44.16 -24.85 2.45
C GLU A 171 -44.07 -23.55 3.27
N PRO A 172 -45.08 -22.67 3.19
CA PRO A 172 -45.09 -21.42 3.92
C PRO A 172 -45.16 -21.70 5.43
N VAL A 173 -44.26 -21.06 6.17
CA VAL A 173 -44.24 -21.08 7.62
C VAL A 173 -45.41 -20.27 8.17
N SER A 174 -46.01 -20.72 9.28
CA SER A 174 -47.12 -20.01 9.93
C SER A 174 -46.72 -18.60 10.39
N GLU A 175 -47.65 -17.66 10.41
CA GLU A 175 -47.37 -16.26 10.79
C GLU A 175 -46.82 -16.17 12.22
N ARG A 176 -47.36 -16.94 13.16
CA ARG A 176 -46.87 -17.01 14.56
C ARG A 176 -45.40 -17.37 14.64
N GLN A 177 -44.97 -18.38 13.87
CA GLN A 177 -43.57 -18.79 13.83
C GLN A 177 -42.66 -17.72 13.20
N LYS A 178 -43.16 -16.96 12.21
CA LYS A 178 -42.41 -15.84 11.64
C LYS A 178 -42.21 -14.73 12.67
N ASP A 179 -43.24 -14.39 13.44
CA ASP A 179 -43.17 -13.39 14.49
C ASP A 179 -42.21 -13.82 15.62
N GLU A 180 -42.22 -15.10 16.02
CA GLU A 180 -41.27 -15.64 17.00
C GLU A 180 -39.82 -15.52 16.53
N ILE A 181 -39.54 -15.85 15.26
CA ILE A 181 -38.19 -15.74 14.68
C ILE A 181 -37.77 -14.26 14.64
N VAL A 182 -38.65 -13.36 14.20
CA VAL A 182 -38.32 -11.94 14.13
C VAL A 182 -38.11 -11.35 15.52
N ALA A 183 -38.94 -11.69 16.50
CA ALA A 183 -38.78 -11.23 17.89
C ALA A 183 -37.44 -11.68 18.48
N MET A 184 -36.99 -12.91 18.19
CA MET A 184 -35.67 -13.41 18.60
C MET A 184 -34.54 -12.57 18.00
N PHE A 185 -34.63 -12.23 16.72
CA PHE A 185 -33.63 -11.38 16.06
C PHE A 185 -33.66 -9.95 16.61
N GLN A 186 -34.85 -9.38 16.83
CA GLN A 186 -34.98 -8.02 17.34
C GLN A 186 -34.37 -7.88 18.74
N GLY A 187 -34.68 -8.80 19.66
CA GLY A 187 -34.17 -8.73 21.03
C GLY A 187 -32.64 -8.72 21.10
N ILE A 188 -31.97 -9.55 20.29
CA ILE A 188 -30.51 -9.65 20.31
C ILE A 188 -29.84 -8.52 19.50
N LEU A 189 -30.45 -8.08 18.40
CA LEU A 189 -29.89 -6.98 17.60
C LEU A 189 -30.07 -5.61 18.25
N GLU A 190 -31.06 -5.42 19.11
CA GLU A 190 -31.26 -4.18 19.88
C GLU A 190 -30.19 -3.96 20.97
N GLU A 191 -29.51 -5.01 21.43
CA GLU A 191 -28.39 -4.88 22.39
C GLU A 191 -27.16 -4.19 21.78
N VAL A 192 -26.92 -4.40 20.49
CA VAL A 192 -25.72 -3.94 19.76
C VAL A 192 -26.01 -2.90 18.68
N GLY A 193 -27.27 -2.71 18.33
CA GLY A 193 -27.68 -1.83 17.24
C GLY A 193 -29.00 -1.11 17.49
N LYS A 194 -29.21 -0.05 16.71
CA LYS A 194 -30.42 0.77 16.71
C LYS A 194 -31.11 0.65 15.35
N LYS A 195 -32.44 0.47 15.34
CA LYS A 195 -33.24 0.51 14.12
C LYS A 195 -33.13 1.89 13.46
N TRP A 196 -32.81 1.94 12.17
CA TRP A 196 -32.67 3.20 11.41
C TRP A 196 -33.77 3.41 10.37
N LYS A 197 -34.48 2.35 10.00
CA LYS A 197 -35.68 2.37 9.16
C LYS A 197 -36.73 1.46 9.77
N GLU A 198 -37.98 1.70 9.41
CA GLU A 198 -39.09 0.80 9.72
C GLU A 198 -38.93 -0.54 8.97
N ASP A 199 -39.48 -1.59 9.55
CA ASP A 199 -39.40 -2.94 9.00
C ASP A 199 -40.23 -3.03 7.70
N ASP A 200 -39.63 -3.49 6.60
CA ASP A 200 -40.34 -3.66 5.32
C ASP A 200 -40.97 -5.06 5.27
N LYS A 201 -42.30 -5.12 5.23
CA LYS A 201 -43.09 -6.36 5.16
C LYS A 201 -43.78 -6.43 3.79
N ASN A 202 -43.13 -7.09 2.84
CA ASN A 202 -43.71 -7.39 1.54
C ASN A 202 -44.18 -8.86 1.48
N ARG A 203 -45.03 -9.24 0.52
CA ARG A 203 -45.69 -10.56 0.41
C ARG A 203 -44.70 -11.75 0.44
N GLY A 204 -44.29 -12.18 1.63
CA GLY A 204 -43.33 -13.27 1.88
C GLY A 204 -41.88 -12.84 2.18
N LEU A 205 -41.59 -11.53 2.14
CA LEU A 205 -40.29 -10.92 2.43
C LEU A 205 -40.41 -10.02 3.66
N TRP A 206 -39.54 -10.19 4.65
CA TRP A 206 -39.47 -9.27 5.78
C TRP A 206 -38.03 -8.78 5.91
N VAL A 207 -37.83 -7.46 5.89
CA VAL A 207 -36.51 -6.84 6.02
C VAL A 207 -36.43 -6.03 7.29
N LEU A 208 -35.40 -6.30 8.11
CA LEU A 208 -35.07 -5.50 9.29
C LEU A 208 -33.83 -4.66 9.01
N TYR A 209 -33.84 -3.42 9.49
CA TYR A 209 -32.81 -2.43 9.21
C TYR A 209 -32.14 -1.95 10.50
N TYR A 210 -30.88 -2.34 10.73
CA TYR A 210 -30.12 -2.00 11.93
C TYR A 210 -28.83 -1.23 11.60
N ASN A 211 -28.56 -0.20 12.41
CA ASN A 211 -27.31 0.55 12.44
C ASN A 211 -26.57 0.18 13.74
N PRO A 212 -25.23 0.12 13.75
CA PRO A 212 -24.48 -0.10 14.99
C PRO A 212 -24.70 1.07 15.97
N LEU A 213 -24.55 0.79 17.27
CA LEU A 213 -24.53 1.82 18.30
C LEU A 213 -23.29 2.72 18.14
N ASP A 214 -23.43 4.00 18.50
CA ASP A 214 -22.32 4.96 18.44
C ASP A 214 -21.14 4.54 19.34
N SER A 215 -21.41 3.90 20.47
CA SER A 215 -20.37 3.36 21.38
C SER A 215 -19.51 2.28 20.70
N VAL A 216 -20.15 1.32 20.05
CA VAL A 216 -19.48 0.25 19.29
C VAL A 216 -18.63 0.86 18.18
N ARG A 217 -19.18 1.85 17.49
CA ARG A 217 -18.48 2.57 16.43
C ARG A 217 -17.23 3.29 16.94
N GLN A 218 -17.33 4.01 18.06
CA GLN A 218 -16.18 4.68 18.66
C GLN A 218 -15.08 3.69 19.06
N GLU A 219 -15.44 2.52 19.56
CA GLU A 219 -14.48 1.46 19.88
C GLU A 219 -13.77 0.92 18.64
N VAL A 220 -14.51 0.67 17.55
CA VAL A 220 -13.94 0.23 16.28
C VAL A 220 -13.01 1.30 15.71
N GLU A 221 -13.43 2.56 15.70
CA GLU A 221 -12.62 3.69 15.26
C GLU A 221 -11.31 3.79 16.06
N LYS A 222 -11.39 3.68 17.39
CA LYS A 222 -10.22 3.66 18.28
C LYS A 222 -9.29 2.49 17.97
N LYS A 223 -9.81 1.27 17.83
CA LYS A 223 -9.02 0.07 17.49
C LYS A 223 -8.30 0.22 16.14
N VAL A 224 -8.97 0.78 15.14
CA VAL A 224 -8.36 1.02 13.81
C VAL A 224 -7.25 2.07 13.89
N LEU A 225 -7.47 3.15 14.64
CA LEU A 225 -6.46 4.19 14.83
C LEU A 225 -5.23 3.68 15.58
N GLU A 226 -5.42 2.94 16.68
CA GLU A 226 -4.35 2.32 17.45
C GLU A 226 -3.54 1.31 16.61
N ALA A 227 -4.20 0.47 15.82
CA ALA A 227 -3.54 -0.48 14.92
C ALA A 227 -2.71 0.21 13.83
N GLU A 228 -3.18 1.33 13.29
CA GLU A 228 -2.42 2.12 12.30
C GLU A 228 -1.25 2.86 12.93
N GLN A 229 -1.40 3.38 14.16
CA GLN A 229 -0.29 3.98 14.91
C GLN A 229 0.79 2.94 15.23
N ALA A 230 0.41 1.77 15.74
CA ALA A 230 1.35 0.68 16.01
C ALA A 230 2.13 0.27 14.75
N LYS A 231 1.44 0.16 13.61
CA LYS A 231 2.08 -0.15 12.32
C LYS A 231 3.03 0.94 11.83
N LYS A 232 2.73 2.22 12.12
CA LYS A 232 3.64 3.35 11.81
C LYS A 232 4.87 3.31 12.70
N GLU A 233 4.70 3.09 14.00
CA GLU A 233 5.81 2.98 14.94
C GLU A 233 6.73 1.80 14.61
N GLU A 234 6.17 0.65 14.28
CA GLU A 234 6.94 -0.53 13.85
C GLU A 234 7.77 -0.23 12.60
N LYS A 235 7.18 0.44 11.60
CA LYS A 235 7.89 0.85 10.38
C LYS A 235 9.01 1.84 10.66
N GLU A 236 8.79 2.82 11.53
CA GLU A 236 9.82 3.79 11.89
C GLU A 236 10.94 3.14 12.70
N LYS A 237 10.63 2.25 13.65
CA LYS A 237 11.63 1.45 14.37
C LYS A 237 12.47 0.60 13.42
N ALA A 238 11.83 -0.12 12.49
CA ALA A 238 12.53 -0.93 11.49
C ALA A 238 13.43 -0.07 10.56
N LYS A 239 12.99 1.16 10.24
CA LYS A 239 13.78 2.11 9.45
C LYS A 239 14.98 2.66 10.22
N GLN A 240 14.81 2.98 11.50
CA GLN A 240 15.89 3.42 12.40
C GLN A 240 16.93 2.31 12.57
N GLU A 241 16.50 1.09 12.87
CA GLU A 241 17.39 -0.07 13.01
C GLU A 241 18.19 -0.32 11.72
N LYS A 242 17.53 -0.25 10.55
CA LYS A 242 18.20 -0.38 9.25
C LYS A 242 19.23 0.72 8.99
N LEU A 243 18.95 1.95 9.43
CA LEU A 243 19.88 3.08 9.29
C LEU A 243 21.09 2.89 10.21
N GLU A 244 20.88 2.48 11.45
CA GLU A 244 21.96 2.19 12.41
C GLU A 244 22.83 1.02 11.94
N ALA A 245 22.22 -0.06 11.42
CA ALA A 245 22.94 -1.19 10.85
C ALA A 245 23.80 -0.77 9.64
N ARG A 246 23.30 0.15 8.80
CA ARG A 246 24.08 0.73 7.69
C ARG A 246 25.25 1.56 8.21
N ARG A 247 25.03 2.42 9.19
CA ARG A 247 26.08 3.25 9.82
C ARG A 247 27.18 2.37 10.44
N LYS A 248 26.80 1.34 11.20
CA LYS A 248 27.74 0.38 11.80
C LYS A 248 28.53 -0.41 10.76
N LYS A 249 27.89 -0.79 9.63
CA LYS A 249 28.56 -1.47 8.53
C LYS A 249 29.57 -0.56 7.82
N GLU A 250 29.23 0.71 7.63
CA GLU A 250 30.10 1.72 7.02
C GLU A 250 31.31 2.03 7.90
N GLU A 251 31.09 2.19 9.20
CA GLU A 251 32.15 2.38 10.20
C GLU A 251 33.10 1.19 10.23
N ARG A 252 32.58 -0.05 10.23
CA ARG A 252 33.42 -1.26 10.13
C ARG A 252 34.23 -1.32 8.83
N ARG A 253 33.68 -0.83 7.71
CA ARG A 253 34.42 -0.76 6.44
C ARG A 253 35.54 0.28 6.50
N ARG A 254 35.28 1.41 7.16
CA ARG A 254 36.26 2.48 7.37
C ARG A 254 37.39 2.02 8.28
N GLN A 255 37.08 1.44 9.44
CA GLN A 255 38.08 0.89 10.37
C GLN A 255 38.96 -0.17 9.70
N ARG A 256 38.36 -1.08 8.91
CA ARG A 256 39.12 -2.08 8.15
C ARG A 256 40.00 -1.45 7.07
N ALA A 257 39.57 -0.37 6.43
CA ALA A 257 40.40 0.34 5.45
C ALA A 257 41.59 1.04 6.13
N GLU A 258 41.34 1.71 7.26
CA GLU A 258 42.37 2.37 8.07
C GLU A 258 43.39 1.36 8.63
N GLU A 259 42.94 0.18 9.08
CA GLU A 259 43.82 -0.90 9.54
C GLU A 259 44.69 -1.45 8.41
N MET A 260 44.11 -1.70 7.23
CA MET A 260 44.84 -2.16 6.05
C MET A 260 45.84 -1.10 5.54
N GLU A 261 45.50 0.19 5.62
CA GLU A 261 46.42 1.28 5.29
C GLU A 261 47.57 1.36 6.30
N LYS A 262 47.29 1.20 7.59
CA LYS A 262 48.30 1.17 8.64
C LYS A 262 49.24 -0.02 8.46
N GLU A 263 48.73 -1.21 8.19
CA GLU A 263 49.54 -2.41 7.94
C GLU A 263 50.45 -2.21 6.72
N LYS A 264 49.92 -1.66 5.63
CA LYS A 264 50.72 -1.32 4.44
C LYS A 264 51.78 -0.27 4.73
N ALA A 265 51.47 0.75 5.53
CA ALA A 265 52.43 1.78 5.92
C ALA A 265 53.54 1.20 6.81
N GLU A 266 53.20 0.31 7.75
CA GLU A 266 54.17 -0.40 8.60
C GLU A 266 55.03 -1.38 7.79
N GLU A 267 54.47 -2.05 6.79
CA GLU A 267 55.23 -2.90 5.87
C GLU A 267 56.17 -2.07 4.99
N ALA A 268 55.72 -0.94 4.47
CA ALA A 268 56.55 -0.01 3.70
C ALA A 268 57.71 0.54 4.56
N ALA A 269 57.43 0.97 5.79
CA ALA A 269 58.46 1.43 6.72
C ALA A 269 59.48 0.32 7.05
N ARG A 270 59.02 -0.93 7.29
CA ARG A 270 59.91 -2.08 7.49
C ARG A 270 60.80 -2.34 6.28
N ARG A 271 60.25 -2.28 5.07
CA ARG A 271 61.03 -2.43 3.82
C ARG A 271 62.05 -1.30 3.66
N ASP A 272 61.68 -0.07 3.98
CA ASP A 272 62.57 1.08 3.92
C ASP A 272 63.72 0.96 4.95
N GLU A 273 63.42 0.54 6.18
CA GLU A 273 64.43 0.28 7.21
C GLU A 273 65.41 -0.81 6.79
N GLU A 274 64.92 -1.92 6.23
CA GLU A 274 65.75 -3.02 5.72
C GLU A 274 66.65 -2.54 4.57
N TYR A 275 66.10 -1.76 3.65
CA TYR A 275 66.85 -1.14 2.55
C TYR A 275 67.97 -0.24 3.07
N GLN A 276 67.68 0.62 4.05
CA GLN A 276 68.69 1.49 4.67
C GLN A 276 69.78 0.70 5.40
N ARG A 277 69.42 -0.36 6.13
CA ARG A 277 70.40 -1.27 6.76
C ARG A 277 71.31 -1.93 5.72
N ARG A 278 70.74 -2.37 4.60
CA ARG A 278 71.50 -2.97 3.49
C ARG A 278 72.49 -1.96 2.88
N ILE A 279 72.07 -0.71 2.66
CA ILE A 279 72.96 0.37 2.21
C ILE A 279 74.08 0.61 3.22
N ALA A 280 73.76 0.76 4.51
CA ALA A 280 74.75 1.03 5.54
C ALA A 280 75.80 -0.09 5.67
N ASN A 281 75.37 -1.36 5.58
CA ASN A 281 76.27 -2.51 5.58
C ASN A 281 77.15 -2.54 4.33
N SER A 282 76.61 -2.25 3.14
CA SER A 282 77.40 -2.19 1.89
C SER A 282 78.50 -1.11 1.93
N ARG A 283 78.21 0.04 2.56
CA ARG A 283 79.19 1.12 2.77
C ARG A 283 80.30 0.72 3.74
N LYS A 284 79.98 -0.08 4.77
CA LYS A 284 80.99 -0.62 5.71
C LYS A 284 81.88 -1.71 5.09
N SER A 285 81.35 -2.57 4.20
CA SER A 285 82.15 -3.61 3.53
C SER A 285 83.00 -3.08 2.37
N GLY A 286 82.65 -1.94 1.77
CA GLY A 286 83.37 -1.35 0.64
C GLY A 286 84.64 -0.55 0.98
N PHE A 287 84.94 -0.34 2.26
CA PHE A 287 86.07 0.51 2.72
C PHE A 287 87.29 -0.28 3.23
N GLY A 288 87.43 -1.56 2.87
CA GLY A 288 88.44 -2.47 3.44
C GLY A 288 89.33 -3.21 2.45
N GLY A 289 89.43 -2.78 1.17
CA GLY A 289 89.99 -3.64 0.13
C GLY A 289 90.84 -2.96 -0.94
N TRP A 290 91.68 -1.97 -0.60
CA TRP A 290 92.79 -1.54 -1.47
C TRP A 290 94.00 -1.23 -0.57
N ARG A 291 94.87 -2.22 -0.39
CA ARG A 291 96.25 -2.09 0.08
C ARG A 291 97.15 -2.89 -0.84
#